data_AF-A0A3M1X3G2-F1
#
_entry.id   AF-A0A3M1X3G2-F1
#
_cell.length_a   1.000
_cell.length_b   1.000
_cell.length_c   1.000
_cell.angle_alpha   90.00
_cell.angle_beta   90.00
_cell.angle_gamma   90.00
#
_symmetry.space_group_name_H-M   'P 1'
#
loop_
_entity.id
_entity.type
_entity.pdbx_description
1 polymer ?
#
loop_
_entity_poly.entity_id
_entity_poly.type
_entity_poly.pdbx_seq_one_letter_code
_entity_poly.pdbx_strand_id
1 'polypeptide(L)'
;MMQELTARASGNCPVPGERHVARVIEARGGNALCVELGYTVLPVTAHLESVGHIRVGDRVLIDLLEEGVIVSGRLRMTAPSD
;
A
#
# COMPACT_ATOMS: atom_id res chain seq x y z
N MET A 1 -0.97 -36.25 -13.66
CA MET A 1 -1.62 -35.08 -14.27
C MET A 1 -2.03 -34.16 -13.13
N MET A 2 -1.09 -33.33 -12.65
CA MET A 2 -1.39 -32.36 -11.58
C MET A 2 -2.08 -31.17 -12.24
N GLN A 3 -3.31 -30.90 -11.86
CA GLN A 3 -4.07 -29.77 -12.38
C GLN A 3 -3.51 -28.49 -11.76
N GLU A 4 -3.02 -27.60 -12.62
CA GLU A 4 -2.79 -26.19 -12.34
C GLU A 4 -4.06 -25.61 -11.70
N LEU A 5 -3.99 -25.28 -10.42
CA LEU A 5 -4.94 -24.37 -9.78
C LEU A 5 -4.65 -22.98 -10.34
N THR A 6 -5.13 -22.71 -11.55
CA THR A 6 -5.24 -21.35 -12.07
C THR A 6 -6.28 -20.63 -11.21
N ALA A 7 -5.82 -20.08 -10.08
CA ALA A 7 -6.59 -19.15 -9.28
C ALA A 7 -6.88 -17.94 -10.17
N ARG A 8 -8.03 -17.96 -10.84
CA ARG A 8 -8.61 -16.77 -11.45
C ARG A 8 -9.04 -15.89 -10.29
N ALA A 9 -8.09 -15.13 -9.74
CA ALA A 9 -8.34 -14.05 -8.80
C ALA A 9 -9.08 -12.92 -9.55
N SER A 10 -10.36 -13.16 -9.83
CA SER A 10 -11.31 -12.08 -10.08
C SER A 10 -11.67 -11.51 -8.71
N GLY A 11 -10.80 -10.64 -8.22
CA GLY A 11 -10.89 -10.05 -6.89
C GLY A 11 -9.52 -9.50 -6.59
N ASN A 12 -9.45 -8.21 -6.32
CA ASN A 12 -8.25 -7.42 -6.09
C ASN A 12 -7.55 -7.82 -4.77
N CYS A 13 -7.30 -9.12 -4.58
CA CYS A 13 -6.57 -9.70 -3.47
C CYS A 13 -5.11 -9.30 -3.65
N PRO A 14 -4.55 -8.54 -2.72
CA PRO A 14 -3.22 -8.00 -2.90
C PRO A 14 -2.21 -9.13 -2.76
N VAL A 15 -1.37 -9.31 -3.78
CA VAL A 15 -0.39 -10.38 -3.83
C VAL A 15 0.91 -9.93 -3.17
N PRO A 16 1.53 -10.76 -2.31
CA PRO A 16 2.84 -10.47 -1.77
C PRO A 16 3.90 -10.45 -2.89
N GLY A 17 4.87 -9.55 -2.78
CA GLY A 17 5.92 -9.31 -3.78
C GLY A 17 5.60 -8.21 -4.80
N GLU A 18 4.39 -7.63 -4.78
CA GLU A 18 4.00 -6.55 -5.68
C GLU A 18 3.82 -5.21 -4.97
N ARG A 19 4.14 -4.13 -5.71
CA ARG A 19 3.89 -2.76 -5.28
C ARG A 19 2.50 -2.30 -5.66
N HIS A 20 1.84 -1.68 -4.69
CA HIS A 20 0.48 -1.20 -4.83
C HIS A 20 0.36 0.26 -4.38
N VAL A 21 -0.61 0.97 -4.95
CA VAL A 21 -0.99 2.29 -4.46
C VAL A 21 -2.15 2.12 -3.49
N ALA A 22 -1.93 2.55 -2.25
CA ALA A 22 -2.93 2.49 -1.20
C ALA A 22 -3.23 3.89 -0.66
N ARG A 23 -4.39 4.04 -0.03
CA ARG A 23 -4.80 5.27 0.63
C ARG A 23 -4.56 5.16 2.12
N VAL A 24 -3.94 6.17 2.72
CA VAL A 24 -3.74 6.21 4.17
C VAL A 24 -5.07 6.52 4.84
N ILE A 25 -5.50 5.66 5.76
CA ILE A 25 -6.74 5.87 6.52
C ILE A 25 -6.46 6.22 7.99
N GLU A 26 -5.27 5.87 8.48
CA GLU A 26 -4.81 6.23 9.82
C GLU A 26 -3.33 6.61 9.76
N ALA A 27 -2.96 7.72 10.39
CA ALA A 27 -1.59 8.21 10.44
C ALA A 27 -1.30 8.89 11.78
N ARG A 28 -0.08 8.72 12.29
CA ARG A 28 0.38 9.35 13.53
C ARG A 28 1.86 9.73 13.42
N GLY A 29 2.21 10.92 13.90
CA GLY A 29 3.60 11.38 13.91
C GLY A 29 4.24 11.52 12.52
N GLY A 30 3.45 11.62 11.46
CA GLY A 30 3.95 11.68 10.07
C GLY A 30 4.16 10.32 9.41
N ASN A 31 3.75 9.22 10.06
CA ASN A 31 3.81 7.85 9.55
C ASN A 31 2.39 7.29 9.37
N ALA A 32 2.19 6.43 8.37
CA ALA A 32 0.94 5.69 8.23
C ALA A 32 0.88 4.56 9.27
N LEU A 33 -0.31 4.31 9.81
CA LEU A 33 -0.56 3.16 10.69
C LEU A 33 -1.41 2.11 9.97
N CYS A 34 -2.38 2.58 9.19
CA CYS A 34 -3.26 1.74 8.39
C CYS A 34 -3.44 2.33 7.00
N VAL A 35 -3.46 1.46 6.00
CA VAL A 35 -3.73 1.81 4.60
C VAL A 35 -4.87 0.98 4.06
N GLU A 36 -5.65 1.59 3.18
CA GLU A 36 -6.72 0.96 2.42
C GLU A 36 -6.23 0.67 1.00
N LEU A 37 -6.25 -0.60 0.62
CA LEU A 37 -5.98 -1.06 -0.73
C LEU A 37 -7.25 -1.72 -1.28
N GLY A 38 -7.93 -1.03 -2.20
CA GLY A 38 -9.24 -1.45 -2.68
C GLY A 38 -10.29 -1.37 -1.56
N TYR A 39 -10.77 -2.54 -1.10
CA TYR A 39 -11.72 -2.66 0.01
C TYR A 39 -11.09 -3.30 1.26
N THR A 40 -9.77 -3.49 1.25
CA THR A 40 -9.03 -4.16 2.32
C THR A 40 -8.24 -3.14 3.11
N VAL A 41 -8.40 -3.16 4.43
CA VAL A 41 -7.58 -2.37 5.35
C VAL A 41 -6.41 -3.23 5.80
N LEU A 42 -5.20 -2.71 5.64
CA LEU A 42 -3.95 -3.38 5.99
C LEU A 42 -3.18 -2.53 7.02
N PRO A 43 -2.71 -3.14 8.13
CA PRO A 43 -1.82 -2.47 9.06
C PRO A 43 -0.44 -2.28 8.41
N VAL A 44 0.16 -1.12 8.63
CA VAL A 44 1.50 -0.81 8.17
C VAL A 44 2.52 -1.31 9.18
N THR A 45 3.40 -2.19 8.75
CA THR A 45 4.45 -2.78 9.58
C THR A 45 5.68 -1.90 9.64
N ALA A 46 6.05 -1.27 8.52
CA ALA A 46 7.26 -0.45 8.44
C ALA A 46 7.16 0.66 7.39
N HIS A 47 8.10 1.60 7.46
CA HIS A 47 8.28 2.69 6.49
C HIS A 47 9.75 2.71 6.07
N LEU A 48 10.02 3.00 4.81
CA LEU A 48 11.38 3.38 4.41
C LEU A 48 11.72 4.74 5.02
N GLU A 49 12.97 4.93 5.47
CA GLU A 49 13.47 6.13 6.16
C GLU A 49 13.10 7.44 5.45
N SER A 50 13.14 7.43 4.12
CA SER A 50 12.87 8.61 3.29
C SER A 50 11.38 9.00 3.24
N VAL A 51 10.49 8.21 3.82
CA VAL A 51 9.04 8.44 3.79
C VAL A 51 8.58 9.09 5.09
N GLY A 52 8.33 10.39 5.04
CA GLY A 52 7.80 11.15 6.17
C GLY A 52 6.66 12.10 5.79
N HIS A 53 6.09 12.74 6.80
CA HIS A 53 4.98 13.71 6.68
C HIS A 53 3.70 13.13 6.04
N ILE A 54 3.45 11.84 6.21
CA ILE A 54 2.22 11.18 5.78
C ILE A 54 1.05 11.66 6.64
N ARG A 55 -0.08 11.91 5.99
CA ARG A 55 -1.36 12.25 6.61
C ARG A 55 -2.46 11.32 6.12
N VAL A 56 -3.54 11.24 6.91
CA VAL A 56 -4.77 10.57 6.48
C VAL A 56 -5.27 11.19 5.17
N GLY A 57 -5.63 10.32 4.23
CA GLY A 57 -6.07 10.67 2.88
C GLY A 57 -4.96 10.68 1.84
N ASP A 58 -3.68 10.67 2.23
CA ASP A 58 -2.57 10.57 1.29
C ASP A 58 -2.61 9.27 0.49
N ARG A 59 -2.11 9.33 -0.75
CA ARG A 59 -1.81 8.13 -1.52
C ARG A 59 -0.35 7.76 -1.33
N VAL A 60 -0.12 6.52 -0.96
CA VAL A 60 1.22 5.98 -0.69
C VAL A 60 1.46 4.75 -1.54
N LEU A 61 2.74 4.54 -1.86
CA LEU A 61 3.20 3.30 -2.48
C LEU A 61 3.54 2.33 -1.36
N ILE A 62 2.97 1.13 -1.43
CA ILE A 62 3.23 0.06 -0.49
C ILE A 62 3.81 -1.16 -1.20
N ASP A 63 4.76 -1.82 -0.55
CA ASP A 63 5.19 -3.17 -0.90
C ASP A 63 4.47 -4.13 0.03
N LEU A 64 3.69 -5.05 -0.54
CA LEU A 64 3.11 -6.15 0.24
C LEU A 64 4.12 -7.29 0.32
N LEU A 65 4.39 -7.72 1.55
CA LEU A 65 5.24 -8.86 1.86
C LEU A 65 4.40 -9.89 2.64
N GLU A 66 4.88 -11.13 2.71
CA GLU A 66 4.21 -12.17 3.53
C GLU A 66 4.13 -11.77 5.02
N GLU A 67 5.12 -11.00 5.47
CA GLU A 67 5.29 -10.51 6.84
C GLU A 67 4.60 -9.16 7.11
N GLY A 68 3.97 -8.56 6.10
CA GLY A 68 3.11 -7.38 6.27
C GLY A 68 3.29 -6.32 5.19
N VAL A 69 2.99 -5.06 5.53
CA VAL A 69 2.97 -3.95 4.57
C VAL A 69 4.06 -2.94 4.90
N ILE A 70 4.90 -2.63 3.91
CA ILE A 70 5.91 -1.58 4.01
C ILE A 70 5.49 -0.39 3.16
N VAL A 71 5.53 0.81 3.73
CA VAL A 71 5.34 2.04 2.98
C VAL A 71 6.67 2.48 2.40
N SER A 72 6.77 2.45 1.07
CA SER A 72 8.01 2.72 0.33
C SER A 72 8.03 4.07 -0.36
N GLY A 73 6.90 4.78 -0.40
CA GLY A 73 6.85 6.13 -0.96
C GLY A 73 5.53 6.84 -0.73
N ARG A 74 5.55 8.17 -0.88
CA ARG A 74 4.34 8.99 -0.94
C ARG A 74 4.17 9.53 -2.36
N LEU A 75 2.98 9.39 -2.91
CA LEU A 75 2.64 10.00 -4.19
C LEU A 75 2.28 11.46 -3.96
N ARG A 76 3.12 12.36 -4.47
CA ARG A 76 2.78 13.79 -4.56
C ARG A 76 2.02 13.98 -5.86
N MET A 77 0.77 14.41 -5.77
CA MET A 77 0.12 15.04 -6.92
C MET A 77 0.82 16.39 -7.13
N THR A 78 1.78 16.45 -8.04
CA THR A 78 2.12 17.72 -8.68
C THR A 78 0.95 18.04 -9.60
N ALA A 79 0.21 19.11 -9.27
CA ALA A 79 -0.68 19.71 -10.25
C ALA A 79 0.15 19.96 -11.53
N PRO A 80 -0.39 19.72 -12.74
CA PRO A 80 0.31 20.11 -13.95
C PRO A 80 0.58 21.62 -13.83
N SER A 81 1.85 22.00 -13.90
CA SER A 81 2.22 23.41 -14.03
C SER A 81 1.62 23.91 -15.34
N ASP A 82 0.80 24.95 -15.25
CA ASP A 82 0.20 25.68 -16.37
C ASP A 82 1.27 26.30 -17.29
#